data_AF-A0A1Y4QP77-F1
#
_entry.id   AF-A0A1Y4QP77-F1
#
_cell.length_a   1.000
_cell.length_b   1.000
_cell.length_c   1.000
_cell.angle_alpha   90.00
_cell.angle_beta   90.00
_cell.angle_gamma   90.00
#
_symmetry.space_group_name_H-M   'P 1'
#
loop_
_entity.id
_entity.type
_entity.pdbx_description
1 polymer ?
#
loop_
_entity_poly.entity_id
_entity_poly.type
_entity_poly.pdbx_seq_one_letter_code
_entity_poly.pdbx_strand_id
1 'polypeptide(L)'
;MDITVRQDLLDVLYENKIIKSLYNFDYHDQAIISLTKTLISLGYSDSDILDLIDSDMSLLDILLFHYDLLQNKQYECCCLINQIKKMINEIKEDENGIYN
;
A
#
# COMPACT_ATOMS: atom_id res chain seq x y z
N MET A 1 2.16 -11.73 5.88
CA MET A 1 3.21 -10.85 6.40
C MET A 1 2.52 -9.83 7.27
N ASP A 2 2.66 -9.90 8.59
CA ASP A 2 2.12 -8.87 9.47
C ASP A 2 3.13 -7.72 9.52
N ILE A 3 2.86 -6.67 8.74
CA ILE A 3 3.69 -5.47 8.75
C ILE A 3 3.27 -4.69 9.98
N THR A 4 4.17 -4.62 10.96
CA THR A 4 4.00 -3.78 12.14
C THR A 4 4.60 -2.41 11.87
N VAL A 5 3.87 -1.33 12.22
CA VAL A 5 4.45 0.02 12.20
C VAL A 5 5.48 0.07 13.31
N ARG A 6 6.71 0.50 12.98
CA ARG A 6 7.81 0.60 13.95
C ARG A 6 7.43 1.62 15.02
N GLN A 7 7.84 1.38 16.27
CA GLN A 7 7.46 2.23 17.40
C GLN A 7 7.93 3.68 17.22
N ASP A 8 9.14 3.88 16.69
CA ASP A 8 9.67 5.22 16.41
C ASP A 8 8.81 5.98 15.39
N LEU A 9 8.28 5.31 14.36
CA LEU A 9 7.35 5.95 13.43
C LEU A 9 5.99 6.25 14.09
N LEU A 10 5.47 5.34 14.93
CA LEU A 10 4.25 5.62 15.71
C LEU A 10 4.41 6.83 16.63
N ASP A 11 5.57 6.96 17.28
CA ASP A 11 5.88 8.09 18.14
C ASP A 11 5.91 9.38 17.33
N VAL A 12 6.52 9.38 16.14
CA VAL A 12 6.53 10.54 15.23
C VAL A 12 5.12 10.90 14.74
N LEU A 13 4.29 9.93 14.38
CA LEU A 13 2.89 10.18 13.99
C LEU A 13 2.09 10.82 15.13
N TYR A 14 2.35 10.41 16.37
CA TYR A 14 1.73 10.97 17.56
C TYR A 14 2.25 12.39 17.86
N GLU A 15 3.57 12.61 17.80
CA GLU A 15 4.18 13.93 18.01
C GLU A 15 3.69 14.97 17.00
N ASN A 16 3.45 14.56 15.76
CA ASN A 16 2.87 15.40 14.70
C ASN A 16 1.34 15.49 14.77
N LYS A 17 0.70 14.88 15.79
CA LYS A 17 -0.76 14.88 15.99
C LYS A 17 -1.55 14.26 14.85
N ILE A 18 -0.91 13.40 14.07
CA ILE A 18 -1.56 12.63 13.00
C ILE A 18 -2.42 11.52 13.62
N ILE A 19 -1.92 10.89 14.69
CA ILE A 19 -2.71 10.04 15.58
C ILE A 19 -2.85 10.68 16.96
N LYS A 20 -3.94 10.37 17.67
CA LYS A 20 -4.29 10.99 18.95
C LYS A 20 -3.83 10.21 20.17
N SER A 21 -3.47 8.94 20.01
CA SER A 21 -3.15 8.02 21.10
C SER A 21 -2.06 7.06 20.65
N LEU A 22 -1.29 6.53 21.61
CA LEU A 22 -0.32 5.45 21.38
C LEU A 22 -0.81 4.07 21.88
N TYR A 23 -1.94 4.04 22.59
CA TYR A 23 -2.39 2.82 23.29
C TYR A 23 -3.86 2.48 23.08
N ASN A 24 -4.72 3.49 22.84
CA ASN A 24 -6.16 3.31 22.66
C ASN A 24 -6.58 4.02 21.39
N PHE A 25 -6.33 3.37 20.25
CA PHE A 25 -6.56 3.91 18.93
C PHE A 25 -8.06 4.00 18.61
N ASP A 26 -8.53 5.20 18.30
CA ASP A 26 -9.87 5.38 17.74
C ASP A 26 -9.92 4.92 16.25
N TYR A 27 -11.08 5.03 15.60
CA TYR A 27 -11.21 4.62 14.19
C TYR A 27 -10.33 5.44 13.23
N HIS A 28 -10.04 6.69 13.56
CA HIS A 28 -9.16 7.55 12.77
C HIS A 28 -7.71 7.09 12.92
N ASP A 29 -7.25 6.89 14.16
CA ASP A 29 -5.91 6.35 14.44
C ASP A 29 -5.68 4.99 13.75
N GLN A 30 -6.68 4.10 13.83
CA GLN A 30 -6.61 2.79 13.17
C GLN A 30 -6.52 2.90 11.63
N ALA A 31 -7.24 3.85 11.03
CA ALA A 31 -7.20 4.09 9.59
C ALA A 31 -5.82 4.61 9.15
N ILE A 32 -5.24 5.55 9.91
CA ILE A 32 -3.88 6.05 9.70
C ILE A 32 -2.85 4.93 9.81
N ILE A 33 -2.92 4.13 10.87
CA ILE A 33 -1.98 3.02 11.09
C ILE A 33 -2.10 1.99 9.95
N SER A 34 -3.33 1.69 9.53
CA SER A 34 -3.58 0.78 8.41
C SER A 34 -3.00 1.32 7.10
N LEU A 35 -3.24 2.60 6.78
CA LEU A 35 -2.67 3.27 5.60
C LEU A 35 -1.13 3.29 5.66
N THR A 36 -0.56 3.60 6.82
CA THR A 36 0.89 3.61 7.04
C THR A 36 1.51 2.24 6.74
N LYS A 37 0.89 1.15 7.24
CA LYS A 37 1.32 -0.23 6.92
C LYS A 37 1.29 -0.50 5.43
N THR A 38 0.24 -0.06 4.74
CA THR A 38 0.12 -0.21 3.29
C THR A 38 1.22 0.54 2.57
N LEU A 39 1.49 1.80 2.91
CA LEU A 39 2.57 2.60 2.30
C LEU A 39 3.95 1.95 2.50
N ILE A 40 4.26 1.48 3.72
CA ILE A 40 5.49 0.72 4.00
C ILE A 40 5.58 -0.53 3.10
N SER A 41 4.47 -1.26 2.95
CA SER A 41 4.42 -2.47 2.11
C SER A 41 4.71 -2.20 0.64
N LEU A 42 4.39 -0.99 0.19
CA LEU A 42 4.62 -0.51 -1.17
C LEU A 42 6.01 0.12 -1.34
N GLY A 43 6.82 0.19 -0.28
CA GLY A 43 8.19 0.66 -0.33
C GLY A 43 8.36 2.16 -0.14
N TYR A 44 7.35 2.87 0.36
CA TYR A 44 7.48 4.28 0.71
C TYR A 44 8.43 4.45 1.90
N SER A 45 9.25 5.50 1.87
CA SER A 45 10.09 5.86 3.00
C SER A 45 9.26 6.55 4.09
N ASP A 46 9.79 6.60 5.32
CA ASP A 46 9.09 7.29 6.42
C ASP A 46 8.85 8.77 6.12
N SER A 47 9.77 9.45 5.42
CA SER A 47 9.57 10.84 5.01
C SER A 47 8.42 10.97 4.02
N ASP A 48 8.33 10.08 3.02
CA ASP A 48 7.23 10.12 2.06
C ASP A 48 5.88 9.86 2.73
N ILE A 49 5.85 8.98 3.74
CA ILE A 49 4.63 8.68 4.51
C ILE A 49 4.17 9.92 5.27
N LEU A 50 5.10 10.64 5.93
CA LEU A 50 4.78 11.85 6.69
C LEU A 50 4.36 13.01 5.77
N ASP A 51 4.86 13.06 4.54
CA ASP A 51 4.43 14.05 3.55
C ASP A 51 3.03 13.74 2.96
N LEU A 52 2.62 12.47 2.96
CA LEU A 52 1.33 12.01 2.41
C LEU A 52 0.19 12.03 3.42
N ILE A 53 0.50 11.93 4.71
CA ILE A 53 -0.49 11.82 5.78
C ILE A 53 -0.42 13.06 6.67
N ASP A 54 -1.49 13.85 6.67
CA ASP A 54 -1.62 15.03 7.52
C ASP A 54 -2.64 14.82 8.65
N SER A 55 -2.40 15.49 9.77
CA SER A 55 -3.30 15.63 10.92
C SER A 55 -4.69 16.20 10.57
N ASP A 56 -4.80 16.98 9.49
CA ASP A 56 -6.07 17.58 9.06
C ASP A 56 -6.93 16.64 8.19
N MET A 57 -6.42 15.45 7.82
CA MET A 57 -7.19 14.50 7.01
C MET A 57 -8.37 13.93 7.79
N SER A 58 -9.57 13.98 7.18
CA SER A 58 -10.73 13.32 7.78
C SER A 58 -10.63 11.80 7.64
N LEU A 59 -11.39 11.07 8.47
CA LEU A 59 -11.48 9.60 8.35
C LEU A 59 -11.90 9.17 6.93
N LEU A 60 -12.80 9.90 6.29
CA LEU A 60 -13.24 9.57 4.94
C LEU A 60 -12.11 9.78 3.92
N ASP A 61 -11.34 10.87 4.03
CA ASP A 61 -10.22 11.15 3.13
C ASP A 61 -9.15 10.07 3.23
N ILE A 62 -8.82 9.63 4.45
CA ILE A 62 -7.86 8.55 4.70
C ILE A 62 -8.34 7.25 4.04
N LEU A 63 -9.62 6.90 4.21
CA LEU A 63 -10.18 5.68 3.66
C LEU A 63 -10.26 5.71 2.13
N LEU A 64 -10.62 6.85 1.54
CA LEU A 64 -10.65 7.04 0.08
C LEU A 64 -9.24 6.96 -0.50
N PHE A 65 -8.27 7.63 0.11
CA PHE A 65 -6.87 7.57 -0.33
C PHE A 65 -6.32 6.15 -0.24
N HIS A 66 -6.60 5.44 0.84
CA HIS A 66 -6.21 4.03 0.99
C HIS A 66 -6.88 3.16 -0.09
N TYR A 67 -8.17 3.36 -0.36
CA TYR A 67 -8.90 2.62 -1.38
C TYR A 67 -8.29 2.83 -2.78
N ASP A 68 -8.04 4.09 -3.16
CA ASP A 68 -7.47 4.44 -4.47
C ASP A 68 -6.07 3.85 -4.65
N LEU A 69 -5.24 3.89 -3.60
CA LEU A 69 -3.91 3.28 -3.60
C LEU A 69 -3.97 1.77 -3.87
N LEU A 70 -4.89 1.06 -3.22
CA LEU A 70 -5.06 -0.38 -3.42
C LEU A 70 -5.65 -0.71 -4.79
N GLN A 71 -6.60 0.09 -5.30
CA GLN A 71 -7.15 -0.08 -6.66
C GLN A 71 -6.07 0.07 -7.72
N ASN A 72 -5.22 1.09 -7.60
CA ASN A 72 -4.11 1.31 -8.54
C ASN A 72 -3.12 0.14 -8.52
N LYS A 73 -2.78 -0.38 -7.34
CA LYS A 73 -1.88 -1.54 -7.22
C LYS A 73 -2.52 -2.83 -7.74
N GLN A 74 -3.82 -3.01 -7.53
CA GLN A 74 -4.55 -4.13 -8.11
C GLN A 74 -4.50 -4.08 -9.65
N TYR A 75 -4.69 -2.90 -10.23
CA TYR A 75 -4.62 -2.70 -11.68
C TYR A 75 -3.23 -3.02 -12.24
N GLU A 76 -2.16 -2.49 -11.63
CA GLU A 76 -0.76 -2.78 -12.01
C GLU A 76 -0.48 -4.30 -12.01
N CYS A 77 -0.88 -4.99 -10.93
CA CYS A 77 -0.74 -6.44 -10.83
C CYS A 77 -1.49 -7.18 -11.95
N CYS A 78 -2.73 -6.77 -12.27
CA CYS A 78 -3.50 -7.35 -13.37
C CYS A 78 -2.79 -7.18 -14.73
N CYS A 79 -2.20 -6.02 -15.00
CA CYS A 79 -1.42 -5.77 -16.21
C CYS A 79 -0.20 -6.71 -16.29
N LEU A 80 0.57 -6.84 -15.21
CA LEU A 80 1.74 -7.73 -15.15
C LEU A 80 1.36 -9.20 -15.35
N ILE A 81 0.29 -9.65 -14.69
CA ILE A 81 -0.23 -11.02 -14.86
C ILE A 81 -0.58 -11.28 -16.33
N ASN A 82 -1.22 -10.34 -17.00
CA ASN A 82 -1.60 -10.50 -18.41
C ASN A 82 -0.38 -10.52 -19.34
N GLN A 83 0.64 -9.70 -19.06
CA GLN A 83 1.91 -9.73 -19.80
C GLN A 83 2.61 -11.08 -19.66
N ILE A 84 2.74 -11.59 -18.42
CA ILE A 84 3.35 -12.90 -18.16
C ILE A 84 2.56 -14.02 -18.86
N LYS A 85 1.23 -13.99 -18.80
CA LYS A 85 0.38 -14.97 -19.51
C LYS A 85 0.63 -14.95 -21.02
N LYS A 86 0.78 -13.76 -21.61
CA LYS A 86 1.11 -13.62 -23.04
C LYS A 86 2.47 -14.25 -23.36
N MET A 87 3.51 -13.93 -22.59
CA MET A 87 4.86 -14.50 -22.76
C MET A 87 4.85 -16.03 -22.64
N ILE A 88 4.10 -16.59 -21.68
CA ILE A 88 3.94 -18.04 -21.53
C ILE A 88 3.29 -18.67 -22.76
N ASN A 89 2.28 -18.02 -23.35
CA ASN A 89 1.61 -18.55 -24.53
C ASN A 89 2.50 -18.50 -25.77
N GLU A 90 3.25 -17.41 -25.97
CA GLU A 90 4.21 -17.30 -27.07
C GLU A 90 5.27 -18.42 -27.00
N ILE A 91 5.85 -18.68 -25.83
CA ILE A 91 6.80 -19.78 -25.63
C ILE A 91 6.16 -21.14 -25.96
N LYS A 92 4.92 -21.37 -25.52
CA LYS A 92 4.20 -22.64 -25.81
C LYS A 92 3.92 -22.81 -27.31
N GLU A 93 3.59 -21.73 -28.01
CA GLU A 93 3.37 -21.77 -29.47
C GLU A 93 4.68 -22.06 -30.21
N ASP A 94 5.79 -21.44 -29.80
CA ASP A 94 7.12 -21.73 -30.35
C ASP A 94 7.54 -23.19 -30.11
N GLU A 95 7.38 -23.71 -28.89
CA GLU A 95 7.68 -25.12 -28.56
C GLU A 95 6.84 -26.11 -29.38
N ASN A 96 5.58 -25.78 -29.65
CA ASN A 96 4.69 -26.60 -30.49
C ASN A 96 4.95 -26.40 -32.00
N GLY A 97 5.56 -25.29 -32.40
CA GLY A 97 5.94 -24.98 -33.78
C GLY A 97 7.30 -25.54 -34.21
N ILE A 98 8.16 -25.95 -33.27
CA ILE A 98 9.48 -26.53 -33.53
C ILE A 98 9.42 -27.98 -34.09
N TYR A 99 8.22 -28.59 -34.18
CA TYR A 99 7.99 -29.88 -34.86
C TYR A 99 7.32 -29.75 -36.24
N ASN A 100 7.54 -28.64 -36.97
CA ASN A 100 7.22 -28.55 -38.40
C ASN A 100 8.46 -28.21 -39.24
#